data_AF-A0A0H3DM74-F1
#
_entry.id   AF-A0A0H3DM74-F1
#
_cell.length_a   1.000
_cell.length_b   1.000
_cell.length_c   1.000
_cell.angle_alpha   90.00
_cell.angle_beta   90.00
_cell.angle_gamma   90.00
#
_symmetry.space_group_name_H-M   'P 1'
#
loop_
_entity.id
_entity.type
_entity.pdbx_description
1 polymer ?
#
loop_
_entity_poly.entity_id
_entity_poly.type
_entity_poly.pdbx_seq_one_letter_code
_entity_poly.pdbx_strand_id
1 'polypeptide(L)'
;MTSSEETRNLPLPQPRRPQEREHTGGSSAAGDRLLARIRELRYLADRVMDDHVVGPHGQNLTVAEAHARAGLLDGLIELEQVRGSLRHRRVNRLTRVLTMLTVTVVDLPIMLWLASSVFNVDWTAPLGLPLLISVVISVLATVGAATSLHHLGHNQRQHKNHRRQLEWHKLSTGAKLSLLTVGLLVGLMGVVMFVRVSTEGLLSGMNGLALLMAVLVALVMVVSATLVFWTAFRDGSLEQDDLRHYSECVRPHLAAKREYEDQAYELGCQYDLLRRRAEREDALGAPAD
;
A
#
# COMPACT_ATOMS: atom_id res chain seq x y z
N MET A 1 13.12 22.73 19.74
CA MET A 1 12.07 22.89 18.70
C MET A 1 11.07 21.76 18.90
N THR A 2 10.13 21.96 19.83
CA THR A 2 9.14 20.97 20.26
C THR A 2 7.90 21.73 20.70
N SER A 3 6.92 21.89 19.80
CA SER A 3 5.54 22.26 20.16
C SER A 3 4.68 22.20 18.91
N SER A 4 4.01 21.07 18.65
CA SER A 4 2.91 20.95 17.67
C SER A 4 2.02 19.71 17.88
N GLU A 5 2.12 18.97 18.99
CA GLU A 5 1.32 17.76 19.23
C GLU A 5 0.14 17.94 20.20
N GLU A 6 -0.13 19.17 20.65
CA GLU A 6 -1.09 19.43 21.74
C GLU A 6 -2.45 20.00 21.28
N THR A 7 -2.98 19.55 20.14
CA THR A 7 -4.33 19.94 19.69
C THR A 7 -5.20 18.80 19.15
N ARG A 8 -4.75 17.53 19.23
CA ARG A 8 -5.47 16.39 18.61
C ARG A 8 -6.53 15.71 19.47
N ASN A 9 -6.75 16.15 20.71
CA ASN A 9 -7.74 15.55 21.62
C ASN A 9 -8.63 16.62 22.25
N LEU A 10 -9.35 17.40 21.44
CA LEU A 10 -10.47 18.17 21.94
C LEU A 10 -11.67 17.21 22.10
N PRO A 11 -12.20 16.99 23.32
CA PRO A 11 -13.43 16.23 23.47
C PRO A 11 -14.55 16.95 22.71
N LEU A 12 -15.31 16.17 21.94
CA LEU A 12 -16.51 16.64 21.26
C LEU A 12 -17.39 17.41 22.27
N PRO A 13 -17.94 18.58 21.91
CA PRO A 13 -18.84 19.32 22.79
C PRO A 13 -20.01 18.42 23.18
N GLN A 14 -20.09 18.07 24.46
CA GLN A 14 -21.20 17.30 24.99
C GLN A 14 -22.49 18.12 24.82
N PRO A 15 -23.59 17.50 24.33
CA PRO A 15 -24.85 18.20 24.16
C PRO A 15 -25.35 18.70 25.52
N ARG A 16 -25.59 20.02 25.63
CA ARG A 16 -26.29 20.63 26.77
C ARG A 16 -27.64 19.94 26.91
N ARG A 17 -27.85 19.25 28.04
CA ARG A 17 -29.16 18.71 28.41
C ARG A 17 -30.18 19.86 28.48
N PRO A 18 -31.30 19.81 27.75
CA PRO A 18 -32.36 20.80 27.86
C PRO A 18 -32.99 20.71 29.25
N GLN A 19 -32.99 21.83 29.98
CA GLN A 19 -33.67 22.00 31.25
C GLN A 19 -35.19 21.81 31.02
N GLU A 20 -35.77 20.83 31.70
CA GLU A 20 -37.21 20.56 31.69
C GLU A 20 -37.98 21.77 32.25
N ARG A 21 -38.78 22.41 31.40
CA ARG A 21 -39.96 23.16 31.82
C ARG A 21 -41.17 22.39 31.33
N GLU A 22 -41.90 21.81 32.27
CA GLU A 22 -43.22 21.22 32.08
C GLU A 22 -44.18 22.27 31.53
N HIS A 23 -44.61 22.11 30.28
CA HIS A 23 -45.86 22.65 29.75
C HIS A 23 -46.53 21.55 28.92
N THR A 24 -47.83 21.42 29.15
CA THR A 24 -48.82 20.48 28.60
C THR A 24 -48.94 20.58 27.06
N GLY A 25 -47.92 20.10 26.35
CA GLY A 25 -47.82 20.09 24.88
C GLY A 25 -46.84 19.01 24.37
N GLY A 26 -46.81 17.84 25.02
CA GLY A 26 -45.74 16.84 24.89
C GLY A 26 -45.51 16.24 23.50
N SER A 27 -46.52 16.24 22.61
CA SER A 27 -46.38 15.68 21.25
C SER A 27 -45.58 16.61 20.32
N SER A 28 -45.78 17.92 20.41
CA SER A 28 -45.06 18.91 19.58
C SER A 28 -43.58 18.99 19.95
N ALA A 29 -43.26 19.00 21.25
CA ALA A 29 -41.88 19.11 21.72
C ALA A 29 -41.02 17.88 21.40
N ALA A 30 -41.62 16.68 21.37
CA ALA A 30 -40.92 15.46 20.96
C ALA A 30 -40.65 15.44 19.44
N GLY A 31 -41.63 15.86 18.64
CA GLY A 31 -41.49 16.03 17.19
C GLY A 31 -40.39 17.03 16.82
N ASP A 32 -40.33 18.18 17.50
CA ASP A 32 -39.32 19.22 17.26
C ASP A 32 -37.90 18.73 17.57
N ARG A 33 -37.73 17.93 18.63
CA ARG A 33 -36.42 17.34 18.98
C ARG A 33 -35.96 16.33 17.94
N LEU A 34 -36.85 15.47 17.44
CA LEU A 34 -36.55 14.52 16.37
C LEU A 34 -36.14 15.26 15.09
N LEU A 35 -36.89 16.29 14.72
CA LEU A 35 -36.62 17.09 13.53
C LEU A 35 -35.28 17.84 13.63
N ALA A 36 -34.95 18.39 14.80
CA ALA A 36 -33.65 18.98 15.07
C ALA A 36 -32.52 17.96 14.92
N ARG A 37 -32.68 16.74 15.44
CA ARG A 37 -31.69 15.67 15.33
C ARG A 37 -31.50 15.19 13.90
N ILE A 38 -32.58 15.06 13.11
CA ILE A 38 -32.51 14.73 11.68
C ILE A 38 -31.71 15.79 10.93
N ARG A 39 -31.96 17.08 11.19
CA ARG A 39 -31.21 18.18 10.57
C ARG A 39 -29.72 18.14 10.94
N GLU A 40 -29.42 17.85 12.20
CA GLU A 40 -28.04 17.70 12.68
C GLU A 40 -27.32 16.55 11.96
N LEU A 41 -27.94 15.37 11.88
CA LEU A 41 -27.35 14.21 11.21
C LEU A 41 -27.12 14.46 9.72
N ARG A 42 -28.07 15.10 9.02
CA ARG A 42 -27.88 15.51 7.62
C ARG A 42 -26.73 16.49 7.47
N TYR A 43 -26.65 17.48 8.35
CA TYR A 43 -25.53 18.43 8.37
C TYR A 43 -24.18 17.72 8.60
N LEU A 44 -24.13 16.74 9.51
CA LEU A 44 -22.93 15.94 9.73
C LEU A 44 -22.57 15.08 8.51
N ALA A 45 -23.57 14.43 7.88
CA ALA A 45 -23.38 13.64 6.67
C ALA A 45 -22.79 14.46 5.50
N ASP A 46 -23.25 15.70 5.33
CA ASP A 46 -22.72 16.62 4.33
C ASP A 46 -21.29 17.04 4.67
N ARG A 47 -21.03 17.40 5.94
CA ARG A 47 -19.74 17.93 6.39
C ARG A 47 -18.62 16.89 6.44
N VAL A 48 -18.93 15.61 6.61
CA VAL A 48 -17.91 14.53 6.61
C VAL A 48 -17.07 14.51 5.33
N MET A 49 -17.63 14.98 4.21
CA MET A 49 -16.92 15.06 2.94
C MET A 49 -15.96 16.26 2.84
N ASP A 50 -16.12 17.26 3.71
CA ASP A 50 -15.27 18.45 3.80
C ASP A 50 -14.05 18.24 4.71
N ASP A 51 -14.00 17.11 5.44
CA ASP A 51 -12.84 16.75 6.25
C ASP A 51 -11.58 16.64 5.39
N HIS A 52 -10.42 16.91 6.00
CA HIS A 52 -9.14 16.88 5.30
C HIS A 52 -8.42 15.54 5.45
N VAL A 53 -7.87 15.06 4.33
CA VAL A 53 -7.04 13.85 4.24
C VAL A 53 -5.74 14.16 3.51
N VAL A 54 -4.68 13.44 3.89
CA VAL A 54 -3.35 13.57 3.26
C VAL A 54 -3.26 12.60 2.09
N GLY A 55 -3.13 13.13 0.88
CA GLY A 55 -2.93 12.37 -0.34
C GLY A 55 -1.56 11.68 -0.41
N PRO A 56 -1.36 10.79 -1.40
CA PRO A 56 -0.15 9.95 -1.50
C PRO A 56 1.15 10.74 -1.72
N HIS A 57 1.06 11.99 -2.16
CA HIS A 57 2.20 12.89 -2.38
C HIS A 57 2.29 14.01 -1.32
N GLY A 58 1.62 13.87 -0.16
CA GLY A 58 1.66 14.85 0.93
C GLY A 58 0.77 16.08 0.72
N GLN A 59 -0.10 16.05 -0.29
CA GLN A 59 -1.10 17.09 -0.53
C GLN A 59 -2.26 17.00 0.46
N ASN A 60 -2.71 18.12 1.01
CA ASN A 60 -3.93 18.19 1.81
C ASN A 60 -5.13 18.34 0.86
N LEU A 61 -6.03 17.36 0.87
CA LEU A 61 -7.23 17.32 0.04
C LEU A 61 -8.45 17.18 0.94
N THR A 62 -9.62 17.59 0.45
CA THR A 62 -10.87 17.18 1.11
C THR A 62 -11.17 15.72 0.80
N VAL A 63 -11.98 15.06 1.63
CA VAL A 63 -12.46 13.70 1.36
C VAL A 63 -13.24 13.67 0.04
N ALA A 64 -14.02 14.72 -0.27
CA ALA A 64 -14.72 14.87 -1.55
C ALA A 64 -13.75 14.86 -2.74
N GLU A 65 -12.67 15.64 -2.66
CA GLU A 65 -11.64 15.67 -3.71
C GLU A 65 -10.92 14.34 -3.85
N ALA A 66 -10.55 13.70 -2.74
CA ALA A 66 -9.93 12.38 -2.75
C ALA A 66 -10.85 11.32 -3.38
N HIS A 67 -12.15 11.37 -3.08
CA HIS A 67 -13.15 10.49 -3.67
C HIS A 67 -13.30 10.72 -5.17
N ALA A 68 -13.39 11.98 -5.61
CA ALA A 68 -13.45 12.33 -7.03
C ALA A 68 -12.19 11.87 -7.78
N ARG A 69 -11.00 12.08 -7.21
CA ARG A 69 -9.74 11.59 -7.81
C ARG A 69 -9.67 10.07 -7.87
N ALA A 70 -10.14 9.36 -6.86
CA ALA A 70 -10.25 7.91 -6.89
C ALA A 70 -11.17 7.47 -8.05
N GLY A 71 -12.35 8.07 -8.21
CA GLY A 71 -13.26 7.74 -9.30
C GLY A 71 -12.68 8.01 -10.69
N LEU A 72 -11.94 9.11 -10.86
CA LEU A 72 -11.24 9.42 -12.12
C LEU A 72 -10.16 8.38 -12.44
N LEU A 73 -9.34 8.02 -11.46
CA LEU A 73 -8.29 7.01 -11.63
C LEU A 73 -8.88 5.63 -11.94
N ASP A 74 -9.95 5.24 -11.26
CA ASP A 74 -10.64 3.98 -11.49
C ASP A 74 -11.19 3.90 -12.92
N GLY A 75 -11.89 4.95 -13.38
CA GLY A 75 -12.40 5.03 -14.75
C GLY A 75 -11.31 5.04 -15.82
N LEU A 76 -10.17 5.72 -15.58
CA LEU A 76 -9.02 5.68 -16.49
C LEU A 76 -8.40 4.28 -16.57
N ILE A 77 -8.23 3.62 -15.42
CA ILE A 77 -7.68 2.27 -15.35
C ILE A 77 -8.60 1.27 -16.04
N GLU A 78 -9.91 1.36 -15.82
CA GLU A 78 -10.90 0.51 -16.46
C GLU A 78 -10.89 0.69 -17.98
N LEU A 79 -10.89 1.94 -18.46
CA LEU A 79 -10.83 2.25 -19.88
C LEU A 79 -9.54 1.73 -20.53
N GLU A 80 -8.39 1.84 -19.87
CA GLU A 80 -7.14 1.25 -20.33
C GLU A 80 -7.21 -0.29 -20.36
N GLN A 81 -7.79 -0.92 -19.34
CA GLN A 81 -7.92 -2.38 -19.27
C GLN A 81 -8.87 -2.93 -20.34
N VAL A 82 -9.98 -2.24 -20.61
CA VAL A 82 -10.91 -2.58 -21.71
C VAL A 82 -10.21 -2.47 -23.06
N ARG A 83 -9.27 -1.53 -23.22
CA ARG A 83 -8.38 -1.45 -24.41
C ARG A 83 -7.28 -2.52 -24.45
N GLY A 84 -7.24 -3.43 -23.48
CA GLY A 84 -6.26 -4.52 -23.38
C GLY A 84 -4.93 -4.12 -22.74
N SER A 85 -4.84 -2.97 -22.07
CA SER A 85 -3.64 -2.56 -21.34
C SER A 85 -3.39 -3.51 -20.16
N LEU A 86 -2.19 -4.09 -20.10
CA LEU A 86 -1.74 -4.92 -18.98
C LEU A 86 -0.99 -4.09 -17.92
N ARG A 87 -0.83 -2.78 -18.13
CA ARG A 87 -0.02 -1.88 -17.30
C ARG A 87 -0.41 -1.92 -15.82
N HIS A 88 -1.71 -1.91 -15.54
CA HIS A 88 -2.30 -1.86 -14.19
C HIS A 88 -2.57 -3.22 -13.56
N ARG A 89 -2.14 -4.33 -14.18
CA ARG A 89 -2.34 -5.64 -13.56
C ARG A 89 -1.28 -5.81 -12.46
N ARG A 90 -1.68 -6.18 -11.25
CA ARG A 90 -0.75 -6.49 -10.15
C ARG A 90 -0.16 -7.89 -10.29
N VAL A 91 1.01 -8.09 -9.68
CA VAL A 91 1.59 -9.44 -9.52
C VAL A 91 0.92 -10.06 -8.28
N ASN A 92 0.63 -11.36 -8.34
CA ASN A 92 0.06 -12.04 -7.19
C ASN A 92 1.01 -11.93 -5.98
N ARG A 93 0.47 -11.64 -4.79
CA ARG A 93 1.26 -11.52 -3.55
C ARG A 93 2.08 -12.79 -3.30
N LEU A 94 1.50 -13.96 -3.57
CA LEU A 94 2.20 -15.23 -3.44
C LEU A 94 3.41 -15.32 -4.36
N THR A 95 3.31 -14.91 -5.63
CA THR A 95 4.44 -14.91 -6.56
C THR A 95 5.54 -13.96 -6.10
N ARG A 96 5.18 -12.77 -5.58
CA ARG A 96 6.13 -11.80 -5.04
C ARG A 96 6.87 -12.36 -3.83
N VAL A 97 6.14 -12.92 -2.86
CA VAL A 97 6.72 -13.52 -1.65
C VAL A 97 7.59 -14.72 -2.01
N LEU A 98 7.08 -15.61 -2.88
CA LEU A 98 7.83 -16.79 -3.31
C LEU A 98 9.12 -16.40 -4.01
N THR A 99 9.10 -15.39 -4.88
CA THR A 99 10.30 -14.93 -5.60
C THR A 99 11.30 -14.28 -4.65
N MET A 100 10.85 -13.44 -3.71
CA MET A 100 11.74 -12.89 -2.69
C MET A 100 12.35 -14.00 -1.82
N LEU A 101 11.52 -14.95 -1.37
CA LEU A 101 11.97 -16.07 -0.54
C LEU A 101 12.98 -16.95 -1.27
N THR A 102 12.69 -17.39 -2.49
CA THR A 102 13.63 -18.24 -3.25
C THR A 102 14.93 -17.52 -3.53
N VAL A 103 14.90 -16.23 -3.86
CA VAL A 103 16.13 -15.46 -4.09
C VAL A 103 16.95 -15.34 -2.81
N THR A 104 16.33 -15.02 -1.68
CA THR A 104 17.04 -14.93 -0.39
C THR A 104 17.59 -16.28 0.06
N VAL A 105 16.83 -17.37 -0.11
CA VAL A 105 17.25 -18.73 0.27
C VAL A 105 18.41 -19.24 -0.59
N VAL A 106 18.49 -18.82 -1.86
CA VAL A 106 19.59 -19.20 -2.76
C VAL A 106 20.81 -18.31 -2.57
N ASP A 107 20.62 -16.98 -2.48
CA ASP A 107 21.71 -16.00 -2.39
C ASP A 107 22.41 -16.04 -1.02
N LEU A 108 21.66 -16.16 0.08
CA LEU A 108 22.23 -16.06 1.43
C LEU A 108 23.28 -17.14 1.73
N PRO A 109 23.08 -18.43 1.41
CA PRO A 109 24.12 -19.45 1.59
C PRO A 109 25.36 -19.19 0.75
N ILE A 110 25.20 -18.70 -0.47
CA ILE A 110 26.31 -18.37 -1.38
C ILE A 110 27.11 -17.18 -0.81
N MET A 111 26.42 -16.13 -0.38
CA MET A 111 27.03 -14.96 0.22
C MET A 111 27.67 -15.28 1.57
N LEU A 112 27.06 -16.16 2.37
CA LEU A 112 27.61 -16.65 3.64
C LEU A 112 28.88 -17.45 3.43
N TRP A 113 28.88 -18.34 2.46
CA TRP A 113 30.04 -19.12 2.10
C TRP A 113 31.18 -18.22 1.59
N LEU A 114 30.87 -17.22 0.75
CA LEU A 114 31.86 -16.27 0.26
C LEU A 114 32.47 -15.47 1.41
N ALA A 115 31.64 -14.91 2.29
CA ALA A 115 32.11 -14.16 3.44
C ALA A 115 32.95 -15.06 4.37
N SER A 116 32.48 -16.28 4.64
CA SER A 116 33.16 -17.26 5.47
C SER A 116 34.57 -17.58 4.95
N SER A 117 34.70 -17.77 3.64
CA SER A 117 36.01 -18.04 3.03
C SER A 117 36.91 -16.79 2.99
N VAL A 118 36.35 -15.57 2.83
CA VAL A 118 37.14 -14.31 2.94
C VAL A 118 37.67 -14.07 4.36
N PHE A 119 36.86 -14.35 5.38
CA PHE A 119 37.24 -14.17 6.78
C PHE A 119 37.93 -15.38 7.39
N ASN A 120 38.24 -16.41 6.58
CA ASN A 120 38.86 -17.66 6.99
C ASN A 120 38.19 -18.25 8.24
N VAL A 121 36.86 -18.40 8.18
CA VAL A 121 36.06 -18.87 9.30
C VAL A 121 36.38 -20.32 9.61
N ASP A 122 36.70 -20.56 10.87
CA ASP A 122 36.81 -21.92 11.41
C ASP A 122 35.42 -22.45 11.77
N TRP A 123 34.92 -23.39 10.96
CA TRP A 123 33.63 -24.04 11.17
C TRP A 123 33.59 -24.95 12.41
N THR A 124 34.75 -25.28 12.99
CA THR A 124 34.82 -26.06 14.24
C THR A 124 34.56 -25.20 15.48
N ALA A 125 34.66 -23.87 15.35
CA ALA A 125 34.37 -22.89 16.40
C ALA A 125 33.14 -22.02 16.03
N PRO A 126 31.90 -22.54 16.17
CA PRO A 126 30.68 -21.91 15.66
C PRO A 126 30.28 -20.60 16.37
N LEU A 127 31.03 -20.15 17.38
CA LEU A 127 30.84 -18.86 18.05
C LEU A 127 32.02 -17.90 17.80
N GLY A 128 32.85 -18.19 16.79
CA GLY A 128 33.95 -17.34 16.39
C GLY A 128 33.45 -15.99 15.86
N LEU A 129 34.13 -14.92 16.26
CA LEU A 129 33.92 -13.56 15.76
C LEU A 129 33.95 -13.48 14.21
N PRO A 130 34.81 -14.24 13.49
CA PRO A 130 34.78 -14.28 12.02
C PRO A 130 33.47 -14.81 11.43
N LEU A 131 32.86 -15.84 12.04
CA LEU A 131 31.59 -16.38 11.58
C LEU A 131 30.48 -15.35 11.76
N LEU A 132 30.42 -14.69 12.93
CA LEU A 132 29.45 -13.66 13.21
C LEU A 132 29.53 -12.51 12.19
N ILE A 133 30.74 -12.00 11.92
CA ILE A 133 30.98 -10.96 10.92
C ILE A 133 30.52 -11.42 9.54
N SER A 134 30.85 -12.66 9.16
CA SER A 134 30.46 -13.23 7.87
C SER A 134 28.93 -13.27 7.73
N VAL A 135 28.21 -13.78 8.74
CA VAL A 135 26.75 -13.82 8.74
C VAL A 135 26.15 -12.43 8.60
N VAL A 136 26.64 -11.44 9.36
CA VAL A 136 26.14 -10.07 9.31
C VAL A 136 26.36 -9.47 7.92
N ILE A 137 27.56 -9.61 7.35
CA ILE A 137 27.88 -9.06 6.03
C ILE A 137 27.04 -9.73 4.94
N SER A 138 26.85 -11.05 4.99
CA SER A 138 26.05 -11.77 4.00
C SER A 138 24.59 -11.38 4.06
N VAL A 139 24.01 -11.21 5.25
CA VAL A 139 22.65 -10.70 5.42
C VAL A 139 22.53 -9.28 4.87
N LEU A 140 23.47 -8.38 5.21
CA LEU A 140 23.47 -7.01 4.71
C LEU A 140 23.60 -6.96 3.18
N ALA A 141 24.44 -7.81 2.61
CA ALA A 141 24.64 -7.86 1.16
C ALA A 141 23.40 -8.39 0.44
N THR A 142 22.79 -9.49 0.91
CA THR A 142 21.57 -10.06 0.32
C THR A 142 20.38 -9.12 0.47
N VAL A 143 20.14 -8.59 1.67
CA VAL A 143 19.02 -7.64 1.90
C VAL A 143 19.27 -6.33 1.16
N GLY A 144 20.49 -5.81 1.19
CA GLY A 144 20.89 -4.58 0.49
C GLY A 144 20.70 -4.70 -1.03
N ALA A 145 21.15 -5.81 -1.62
CA ALA A 145 20.95 -6.07 -3.05
C ALA A 145 19.47 -6.23 -3.39
N ALA A 146 18.71 -7.02 -2.62
CA ALA A 146 17.29 -7.25 -2.85
C ALA A 146 16.47 -5.95 -2.74
N THR A 147 16.70 -5.15 -1.69
CA THR A 147 16.03 -3.86 -1.48
C THR A 147 16.39 -2.84 -2.57
N SER A 148 17.66 -2.75 -2.95
CA SER A 148 18.11 -1.86 -4.03
C SER A 148 17.50 -2.23 -5.38
N LEU A 149 17.51 -3.53 -5.74
CA LEU A 149 16.88 -4.02 -6.97
C LEU A 149 15.37 -3.82 -6.96
N HIS A 150 14.73 -4.03 -5.80
CA HIS A 150 13.31 -3.81 -5.62
C HIS A 150 12.94 -2.33 -5.80
N HIS A 151 13.69 -1.42 -5.16
CA HIS A 151 13.46 0.02 -5.25
C HIS A 151 13.70 0.52 -6.69
N LEU A 152 14.75 0.02 -7.36
CA LEU A 152 15.01 0.37 -8.75
C LEU A 152 13.88 -0.12 -9.68
N GLY A 153 13.44 -1.37 -9.52
CA GLY A 153 12.32 -1.91 -10.27
C GLY A 153 11.03 -1.13 -10.02
N HIS A 154 10.79 -0.73 -8.77
CA HIS A 154 9.67 0.13 -8.40
C HIS A 154 9.74 1.51 -9.08
N ASN A 155 10.88 2.19 -9.02
CA ASN A 155 11.07 3.50 -9.65
C ASN A 155 10.90 3.45 -11.18
N GLN A 156 11.20 2.32 -11.81
CA GLN A 156 11.01 2.15 -13.24
C GLN A 156 9.56 1.88 -13.66
N ARG A 157 8.62 1.68 -12.73
CA ARG A 157 7.19 1.48 -13.04
C ARG A 157 6.58 2.64 -13.84
N GLN A 158 7.08 3.86 -13.65
CA GLN A 158 6.64 5.05 -14.38
C GLN A 158 6.89 4.97 -15.90
N HIS A 159 7.93 4.25 -16.34
CA HIS A 159 8.31 4.12 -17.75
C HIS A 159 7.72 2.88 -18.44
N LYS A 160 6.70 2.27 -17.84
CA LYS A 160 6.07 1.04 -18.33
C LYS A 160 5.03 1.35 -19.41
N ASN A 161 5.17 0.73 -20.59
CA ASN A 161 4.14 0.80 -21.64
C ASN A 161 2.94 -0.14 -21.34
N HIS A 162 1.83 0.02 -22.06
CA HIS A 162 0.60 -0.78 -22.00
C HIS A 162 0.83 -2.30 -22.03
N ARG A 163 1.93 -2.78 -22.65
CA ARG A 163 2.32 -4.20 -22.69
C ARG A 163 3.17 -4.68 -21.50
N ARG A 164 3.37 -3.86 -20.47
CA ARG A 164 4.31 -4.12 -19.35
C ARG A 164 5.76 -4.24 -19.77
N GLN A 165 6.14 -3.54 -20.84
CA GLN A 165 7.50 -3.50 -21.35
C GLN A 165 8.12 -2.13 -21.11
N LEU A 166 9.44 -2.13 -21.04
CA LEU A 166 10.26 -0.96 -20.83
C LEU A 166 10.62 -0.39 -22.21
N GLU A 167 10.13 0.79 -22.54
CA GLU A 167 10.39 1.42 -23.84
C GLU A 167 11.70 2.18 -23.80
N TRP A 168 12.78 1.53 -24.21
CA TRP A 168 14.14 2.12 -24.21
C TRP A 168 14.23 3.50 -24.85
N HIS A 169 13.45 3.78 -25.90
CA HIS A 169 13.45 5.07 -26.56
C HIS A 169 12.79 6.19 -25.74
N LYS A 170 11.85 5.88 -24.85
CA LYS A 170 11.15 6.85 -23.98
C LYS A 170 11.78 7.03 -22.61
N LEU A 171 12.78 6.23 -22.27
CA LEU A 171 13.50 6.39 -21.01
C LEU A 171 14.30 7.69 -21.01
N SER A 172 14.20 8.43 -19.90
CA SER A 172 15.12 9.52 -19.62
C SER A 172 16.56 9.01 -19.58
N THR A 173 17.52 9.88 -19.88
CA THR A 173 18.96 9.53 -19.84
C THR A 173 19.36 9.01 -18.46
N GLY A 174 18.80 9.58 -17.38
CA GLY A 174 19.03 9.11 -16.02
C GLY A 174 18.48 7.69 -15.77
N ALA A 175 17.29 7.37 -16.30
CA ALA A 175 16.72 6.02 -16.20
C ALA A 175 17.51 4.98 -17.01
N LYS A 176 18.05 5.36 -18.18
CA LYS A 176 18.96 4.50 -18.96
C LYS A 176 20.25 4.23 -18.20
N LEU A 177 20.87 5.29 -17.66
CA LEU A 177 22.11 5.18 -16.90
C LEU A 177 21.91 4.29 -15.68
N SER A 178 20.85 4.48 -14.90
CA SER A 178 20.59 3.66 -13.71
C SER A 178 20.36 2.19 -14.06
N LEU A 179 19.65 1.90 -15.16
CA LEU A 179 19.41 0.53 -15.61
C LEU A 179 20.68 -0.14 -16.13
N LEU A 180 21.55 0.63 -16.82
CA LEU A 180 22.87 0.18 -17.25
C LEU A 180 23.77 -0.09 -16.03
N THR A 181 23.82 0.81 -15.06
CA THR A 181 24.61 0.64 -13.82
C THR A 181 24.19 -0.62 -13.07
N VAL A 182 22.89 -0.89 -12.98
CA VAL A 182 22.40 -2.11 -12.32
C VAL A 182 22.68 -3.36 -13.14
N GLY A 183 22.52 -3.30 -14.46
CA GLY A 183 22.94 -4.40 -15.34
C GLY A 183 24.43 -4.72 -15.18
N LEU A 184 25.28 -3.69 -15.10
CA LEU A 184 26.71 -3.82 -14.86
C LEU A 184 27.01 -4.40 -13.47
N LEU A 185 26.32 -3.94 -12.42
CA LEU A 185 26.51 -4.44 -11.05
C LEU A 185 26.13 -5.92 -10.94
N VAL A 186 24.97 -6.31 -11.48
CA VAL A 186 24.52 -7.71 -11.51
C VAL A 186 25.48 -8.57 -12.34
N GLY A 187 25.94 -8.04 -13.47
CA GLY A 187 26.96 -8.71 -14.30
C GLY A 187 28.27 -8.92 -13.56
N LEU A 188 28.78 -7.88 -12.88
CA LEU A 188 30.00 -7.96 -12.07
C LEU A 188 29.86 -8.98 -10.94
N MET A 189 28.72 -8.99 -10.26
CA MET A 189 28.42 -9.98 -9.21
C MET A 189 28.43 -11.41 -9.77
N GLY A 190 27.87 -11.63 -10.95
CA GLY A 190 27.96 -12.92 -11.66
C GLY A 190 29.40 -13.31 -12.00
N VAL A 191 30.23 -12.36 -12.46
CA VAL A 191 31.65 -12.59 -12.77
C VAL A 191 32.43 -12.95 -11.50
N VAL A 192 32.23 -12.24 -10.40
CA VAL A 192 32.89 -12.52 -9.12
C VAL A 192 32.53 -13.93 -8.64
N MET A 193 31.24 -14.32 -8.73
CA MET A 193 30.81 -15.66 -8.37
C MET A 193 31.43 -16.74 -9.27
N PHE A 194 31.51 -16.50 -10.58
CA PHE A 194 32.17 -17.40 -11.51
C PHE A 194 33.65 -17.59 -11.18
N VAL A 195 34.40 -16.49 -10.99
CA VAL A 195 35.83 -16.55 -10.66
C VAL A 195 36.03 -17.28 -9.34
N ARG A 196 35.21 -17.00 -8.34
CA ARG A 196 35.30 -17.67 -7.03
C ARG A 196 35.11 -19.18 -7.15
N VAL A 197 33.97 -19.63 -7.68
CA VAL A 197 33.65 -21.06 -7.80
C VAL A 197 34.64 -21.79 -8.70
N SER A 198 35.11 -21.16 -9.79
CA SER A 198 36.12 -21.76 -10.67
C SER A 198 37.47 -21.91 -9.96
N THR A 199 37.94 -20.91 -9.21
CA THR A 199 39.21 -21.03 -8.47
C THR A 199 39.18 -22.17 -7.44
N GLU A 200 38.09 -22.30 -6.69
CA GLU A 200 37.98 -23.34 -5.66
C GLU A 200 37.80 -24.74 -6.27
N GLY A 201 37.07 -24.84 -7.36
CA GLY A 201 36.90 -26.11 -8.07
C GLY A 201 38.17 -26.56 -8.81
N LEU A 202 38.98 -25.62 -9.32
CA LEU A 202 40.30 -25.91 -9.88
C LEU A 202 41.27 -26.40 -8.79
N LEU A 203 41.26 -25.76 -7.61
CA LEU A 203 42.06 -26.19 -6.46
C LEU A 203 41.67 -27.59 -5.96
N SER A 204 40.42 -27.99 -6.17
CA SER A 204 39.91 -29.33 -5.84
C SER A 204 40.27 -30.41 -6.87
N GLY A 205 40.98 -30.06 -7.95
CA GLY A 205 41.43 -30.99 -8.98
C GLY A 205 40.34 -31.46 -9.97
N MET A 206 39.16 -30.84 -9.96
CA MET A 206 37.99 -31.24 -10.77
C MET A 206 37.72 -30.24 -11.91
N ASN A 207 38.73 -29.94 -12.73
CA ASN A 207 38.72 -28.80 -13.67
C ASN A 207 37.47 -28.70 -14.57
N GLY A 208 36.99 -29.81 -15.14
CA GLY A 208 35.81 -29.80 -16.02
C GLY A 208 34.48 -29.58 -15.30
N LEU A 209 34.31 -30.22 -14.13
CA LEU A 209 33.07 -30.12 -13.34
C LEU A 209 32.99 -28.79 -12.58
N ALA A 210 34.14 -28.29 -12.11
CA ALA A 210 34.29 -26.99 -11.48
C ALA A 210 33.80 -25.85 -12.36
N LEU A 211 34.23 -25.83 -13.63
CA LEU A 211 33.84 -24.81 -14.59
C LEU A 211 32.32 -24.82 -14.83
N LEU A 212 31.74 -26.00 -15.02
CA LEU A 212 30.31 -26.16 -15.24
C LEU A 212 29.49 -25.67 -14.04
N MET A 213 29.91 -26.03 -12.82
CA MET A 213 29.26 -25.57 -11.58
C MET A 213 29.40 -24.06 -11.41
N ALA A 214 30.57 -23.47 -11.72
CA ALA A 214 30.78 -22.03 -11.65
C ALA A 214 29.85 -21.26 -12.59
N VAL A 215 29.71 -21.72 -13.84
CA VAL A 215 28.78 -21.11 -14.81
C VAL A 215 27.34 -21.24 -14.33
N LEU A 216 26.94 -22.43 -13.86
CA LEU A 216 25.58 -22.68 -13.39
C LEU A 216 25.21 -21.78 -12.21
N VAL A 217 26.07 -21.69 -11.19
CA VAL A 217 25.85 -20.86 -10.00
C VAL A 217 25.78 -19.38 -10.40
N ALA A 218 26.73 -18.89 -11.21
CA ALA A 218 26.72 -17.51 -11.67
C ALA A 218 25.44 -17.18 -12.45
N LEU A 219 24.97 -18.08 -13.32
CA LEU A 219 23.74 -17.91 -14.08
C LEU A 219 22.51 -17.85 -13.16
N VAL A 220 22.40 -18.79 -12.21
CA VAL A 220 21.29 -18.83 -11.24
C VAL A 220 21.24 -17.52 -10.42
N MET A 221 22.39 -17.00 -10.02
CA MET A 221 22.51 -15.72 -9.30
C MET A 221 22.02 -14.53 -10.14
N VAL A 222 22.48 -14.42 -11.38
CA VAL A 222 22.06 -13.35 -12.30
C VAL A 222 20.56 -13.42 -12.59
N VAL A 223 20.03 -14.62 -12.85
CA VAL A 223 18.60 -14.83 -13.08
C VAL A 223 17.79 -14.45 -11.83
N SER A 224 18.25 -14.85 -10.65
CA SER A 224 17.61 -14.52 -9.36
C SER A 224 17.53 -13.01 -9.13
N ALA A 225 18.64 -12.29 -9.29
CA ALA A 225 18.69 -10.83 -9.18
C ALA A 225 17.75 -10.17 -10.21
N THR A 226 17.75 -10.67 -11.45
CA THR A 226 16.89 -10.19 -12.53
C THR A 226 15.40 -10.41 -12.21
N LEU A 227 15.04 -11.53 -11.59
CA LEU A 227 13.66 -11.81 -11.17
C LEU A 227 13.19 -10.85 -10.06
N VAL A 228 14.04 -10.50 -9.09
CA VAL A 228 13.69 -9.49 -8.06
C VAL A 228 13.37 -8.16 -8.72
N PHE A 229 14.21 -7.71 -9.65
CA PHE A 229 13.95 -6.49 -10.41
C PHE A 229 12.64 -6.58 -11.21
N TRP A 230 12.43 -7.66 -11.96
CA TRP A 230 11.25 -7.81 -12.82
C TRP A 230 9.94 -7.94 -12.05
N THR A 231 9.95 -8.62 -10.89
CA THR A 231 8.77 -8.71 -10.03
C THR A 231 8.38 -7.35 -9.47
N ALA A 232 9.37 -6.57 -9.01
CA ALA A 232 9.15 -5.20 -8.54
C ALA A 232 8.65 -4.28 -9.66
N PHE A 233 9.25 -4.38 -10.85
CA PHE A 233 8.86 -3.61 -12.03
C PHE A 233 7.45 -3.97 -12.52
N ARG A 234 7.08 -5.25 -12.54
CA ARG A 234 5.79 -5.72 -13.08
C ARG A 234 4.60 -5.47 -12.16
N ASP A 235 4.86 -5.22 -10.89
CA ASP A 235 3.83 -5.08 -9.87
C ASP A 235 3.09 -3.74 -10.00
N GLY A 236 1.91 -3.77 -10.63
CA GLY A 236 0.99 -2.62 -10.72
C GLY A 236 1.56 -1.40 -11.44
N SER A 237 0.81 -0.30 -11.37
CA SER A 237 1.25 1.03 -11.80
C SER A 237 1.14 2.01 -10.64
N LEU A 238 1.77 3.18 -10.76
CA LEU A 238 1.71 4.22 -9.73
C LEU A 238 0.27 4.70 -9.53
N GLU A 239 -0.49 4.85 -10.62
CA GLU A 239 -1.89 5.26 -10.60
C GLU A 239 -2.76 4.31 -9.77
N GLN A 240 -2.42 3.01 -9.74
CA GLN A 240 -3.14 2.02 -8.97
C GLN A 240 -2.75 2.03 -7.47
N ASP A 241 -1.54 2.46 -7.16
CA ASP A 241 -1.09 2.67 -5.80
C ASP A 241 -1.74 3.95 -5.24
N ASP A 242 -1.85 5.01 -6.05
CA ASP A 242 -2.60 6.23 -5.71
C ASP A 242 -4.09 5.96 -5.52
N LEU A 243 -4.73 5.22 -6.44
CA LEU A 243 -6.13 4.82 -6.31
C LEU A 243 -6.37 4.07 -4.99
N ARG A 244 -5.47 3.14 -4.66
CA ARG A 244 -5.55 2.39 -3.41
C ARG A 244 -5.45 3.32 -2.21
N HIS A 245 -4.48 4.22 -2.18
CA HIS A 245 -4.31 5.18 -1.10
C HIS A 245 -5.55 6.05 -0.91
N TYR A 246 -6.06 6.67 -1.99
CA TYR A 246 -7.29 7.47 -1.91
C TYR A 246 -8.48 6.64 -1.42
N SER A 247 -8.65 5.41 -1.91
CA SER A 247 -9.74 4.54 -1.48
C SER A 247 -9.65 4.17 0.01
N GLU A 248 -8.44 3.90 0.52
CA GLU A 248 -8.20 3.58 1.92
C GLU A 248 -8.48 4.81 2.82
N CYS A 249 -8.11 6.02 2.38
CA CYS A 249 -8.42 7.26 3.09
C CYS A 249 -9.91 7.62 3.09
N VAL A 250 -10.61 7.42 1.96
CA VAL A 250 -12.02 7.85 1.80
C VAL A 250 -13.00 6.86 2.44
N ARG A 251 -12.67 5.57 2.50
CA ARG A 251 -13.54 4.50 3.01
C ARG A 251 -14.14 4.76 4.40
N PRO A 252 -13.39 5.17 5.44
CA PRO A 252 -13.97 5.43 6.77
C PRO A 252 -14.97 6.59 6.75
N HIS A 253 -14.70 7.65 5.98
CA HIS A 253 -15.60 8.80 5.87
C HIS A 253 -16.89 8.45 5.12
N LEU A 254 -16.80 7.65 4.05
CA LEU A 254 -18.00 7.15 3.37
C LEU A 254 -18.83 6.24 4.27
N ALA A 255 -18.19 5.44 5.14
CA ALA A 255 -18.91 4.63 6.12
C ALA A 255 -19.64 5.51 7.15
N ALA A 256 -18.96 6.53 7.70
CA ALA A 256 -19.56 7.48 8.64
C ALA A 256 -20.72 8.27 8.01
N LYS A 257 -20.55 8.74 6.76
CA LYS A 257 -21.61 9.42 6.01
C LYS A 257 -22.86 8.54 5.88
N ARG A 258 -22.69 7.28 5.47
CA ARG A 258 -23.80 6.32 5.35
C ARG A 258 -24.48 6.08 6.69
N GLU A 259 -23.72 5.94 7.76
CA GLU A 259 -24.27 5.77 9.11
C GLU A 259 -25.14 6.98 9.53
N TYR A 260 -24.69 8.21 9.26
CA TYR A 260 -25.49 9.40 9.53
C TYR A 260 -26.75 9.49 8.66
N GLU A 261 -26.65 9.11 7.38
CA GLU A 261 -27.79 9.06 6.45
C GLU A 261 -28.83 8.02 6.90
N ASP A 262 -28.38 6.83 7.30
CA ASP A 262 -29.24 5.74 7.79
C ASP A 262 -29.96 6.14 9.09
N GLN A 263 -29.23 6.74 10.04
CA GLN A 263 -29.83 7.26 11.28
C GLN A 263 -30.83 8.39 11.02
N ALA A 264 -30.54 9.30 10.09
CA ALA A 264 -31.45 10.38 9.72
C ALA A 264 -32.71 9.83 9.03
N TYR A 265 -32.58 8.78 8.23
CA TYR A 265 -33.69 8.09 7.60
C TYR A 265 -34.59 7.39 8.64
N GLU A 266 -34.00 6.64 9.57
CA GLU A 266 -34.75 5.95 10.63
C GLU A 266 -35.54 6.93 11.51
N LEU A 267 -34.90 8.02 11.97
CA LEU A 267 -35.57 9.07 12.74
C LEU A 267 -36.66 9.78 11.92
N GLY A 268 -36.45 9.94 10.60
CA GLY A 268 -37.46 10.46 9.68
C GLY A 268 -38.72 9.58 9.63
N CYS A 269 -38.54 8.27 9.54
CA CYS A 269 -39.66 7.33 9.60
C CYS A 269 -40.41 7.40 10.95
N GLN A 270 -39.68 7.51 12.07
CA GLN A 270 -40.30 7.67 13.39
C GLN A 270 -41.10 8.97 13.51
N TYR A 271 -40.57 10.07 12.98
CA TYR A 271 -41.27 11.35 12.95
C TYR A 271 -42.57 11.27 12.12
N ASP A 272 -42.53 10.66 10.94
CA ASP A 272 -43.71 10.49 10.09
C ASP A 272 -44.80 9.63 10.77
N LEU A 273 -44.41 8.59 11.51
CA LEU A 273 -45.34 7.78 12.29
C LEU A 273 -46.01 8.58 13.42
N LEU A 274 -45.24 9.38 14.16
CA LEU A 274 -45.77 10.25 15.21
C LEU A 274 -46.73 11.30 14.63
N ARG A 275 -46.37 11.89 13.49
CA ARG A 275 -47.21 12.88 12.81
C ARG A 275 -48.54 12.28 12.35
N ARG A 276 -48.52 11.11 11.71
CA ARG A 276 -49.74 10.39 11.30
C ARG A 276 -50.62 10.00 12.49
N ARG A 277 -50.02 9.69 13.64
CA ARG A 277 -50.75 9.39 14.87
C ARG A 277 -51.45 10.63 15.42
N ALA A 278 -50.76 11.77 15.48
CA ALA A 278 -51.34 13.04 15.90
C ALA A 278 -52.50 13.46 14.97
N GLU A 279 -52.31 13.39 13.64
CA GLU A 279 -53.36 13.70 12.65
C GLU A 279 -54.62 12.81 12.83
N ARG A 280 -54.46 11.54 13.22
CA ARG A 280 -55.59 10.64 13.51
C ARG A 280 -56.30 10.98 14.82
N GLU A 281 -55.54 11.34 15.85
CA GLU A 281 -56.09 11.73 17.15
C GLU A 281 -56.89 13.03 17.02
N ASP A 282 -56.40 14.00 16.24
CA ASP A 282 -57.12 15.25 15.93
C ASP A 282 -58.41 14.98 15.12
N ALA A 283 -58.37 14.07 14.14
CA ALA A 283 -59.55 13.69 13.37
C ALA A 283 -60.62 12.95 14.19
N LEU A 284 -60.23 12.23 15.25
CA LEU A 284 -61.14 11.54 16.17
C LEU A 284 -61.67 12.45 17.29
N GLY A 285 -60.93 13.52 17.63
CA GLY A 285 -61.30 14.50 18.64
C GLY A 285 -62.17 15.66 18.15
N ALA A 286 -62.42 15.77 16.84
CA ALA A 286 -63.33 16.77 16.27
C ALA A 286 -64.79 16.41 16.61
N PRO A 287 -65.56 17.29 17.29
CA PRO A 287 -66.96 17.03 17.59
C PRO A 287 -67.76 16.92 16.30
N ALA A 288 -68.61 15.89 16.21
CA ALA A 288 -69.60 15.77 15.15
C ALA A 288 -70.69 16.83 15.40
N ASP A 289 -70.66 17.90 14.61
CA ASP A 289 -71.75 18.88 14.49
C ASP A 289 -73.01 18.23 13.89
#